data_AF-A0A1H7WKQ2-F1
#
_entry.id   AF-A0A1H7WKQ2-F1
#
_cell.length_a   1.000
_cell.length_b   1.000
_cell.length_c   1.000
_cell.angle_alpha   90.00
_cell.angle_beta   90.00
_cell.angle_gamma   90.00
#
_symmetry.space_group_name_H-M   'P 1'
#
loop_
_entity.id
_entity.type
_entity.pdbx_description
1 polymer ?
#
loop_
_entity_poly.entity_id
_entity_poly.type
_entity_poly.pdbx_seq_one_letter_code
_entity_poly.pdbx_strand_id
1 'polypeptide(L)' 'MPDSTQASIMPRGRTFSAESTPTFVSVRGHLDVVVAWSSEQAVRIGFIPGAGQIYKRDQRAGDVTINYE' A
#
# COMPACT_ATOMS: atom_id res chain seq x y z
N MET A 1 2.11 13.07 -8.73
CA MET A 1 3.01 12.58 -9.80
C MET A 1 2.12 11.96 -10.87
N PRO A 2 2.33 12.21 -12.17
CA PRO A 2 1.27 11.95 -13.14
C PRO A 2 0.92 10.47 -13.33
N ASP A 3 1.84 9.53 -13.05
CA ASP A 3 1.59 8.09 -13.17
C ASP A 3 2.11 7.32 -11.95
N SER A 4 1.29 7.21 -10.91
CA SER A 4 1.65 6.41 -9.73
C SER A 4 0.53 5.50 -9.26
N THR A 5 0.81 4.21 -9.09
CA THR A 5 -0.01 3.32 -8.28
C THR A 5 0.13 3.69 -6.80
N GLN A 6 -1.00 3.78 -6.09
CA GLN A 6 -1.07 4.13 -4.68
C GLN A 6 -1.90 3.10 -3.91
N ALA A 7 -1.54 2.85 -2.65
CA ALA A 7 -2.39 2.06 -1.74
C ALA A 7 -2.48 2.66 -0.34
N SER A 8 -3.63 2.42 0.29
CA SER A 8 -4.02 2.88 1.63
C SER A 8 -4.74 1.74 2.38
N ILE A 9 -4.53 1.63 3.70
CA ILE A 9 -5.17 0.64 4.57
C ILE A 9 -6.20 1.38 5.41
N MET A 10 -7.40 0.81 5.53
CA MET A 10 -8.48 1.38 6.33
C MET A 10 -9.17 0.28 7.16
N PRO A 11 -9.57 0.58 8.41
CA PRO A 11 -10.41 -0.32 9.18
C PRO A 11 -11.73 -0.63 8.47
N ARG A 12 -12.20 -1.87 8.58
CA ARG A 12 -13.49 -2.30 8.02
C ARG A 12 -14.63 -1.46 8.61
N GLY A 13 -15.62 -1.13 7.79
CA GLY A 13 -16.81 -0.37 8.21
C GLY A 13 -16.61 1.15 8.25
N ARG A 14 -15.43 1.66 7.85
CA ARG A 14 -15.22 3.09 7.59
C ARG A 14 -15.34 3.40 6.10
N THR A 15 -15.71 4.64 5.79
CA THR A 15 -15.70 5.18 4.42
C THR A 15 -14.30 5.63 4.06
N PHE A 16 -13.81 5.20 2.89
CA PHE A 16 -12.51 5.63 2.39
C PHE A 16 -12.50 7.12 2.08
N SER A 17 -11.46 7.82 2.52
CA SER A 17 -11.18 9.20 2.13
C SER A 17 -9.68 9.36 1.93
N ALA A 18 -9.28 9.85 0.76
CA ALA A 18 -7.86 10.07 0.45
C ALA A 18 -7.22 11.15 1.34
N GLU A 19 -8.01 12.11 1.81
CA GLU A 19 -7.54 13.17 2.71
C GLU A 19 -7.24 12.64 4.11
N SER A 20 -8.05 11.69 4.61
CA SER A 20 -7.92 11.15 5.97
C SER A 20 -7.27 9.76 6.04
N THR A 21 -7.06 9.11 4.90
CA THR A 21 -6.44 7.78 4.78
C THR A 21 -5.14 7.91 4.00
N PRO A 22 -4.04 8.36 4.66
CA PRO A 22 -2.81 8.68 3.97
C PRO A 22 -2.30 7.47 3.19
N THR A 23 -1.87 7.73 1.95
CA THR A 23 -1.21 6.76 1.11
C THR A 23 0.06 6.26 1.81
N PHE A 24 0.15 4.96 2.08
CA PHE A 24 1.33 4.38 2.72
C PHE A 24 2.37 3.92 1.68
N VAL A 25 1.95 3.70 0.43
CA VAL A 25 2.84 3.33 -0.68
C VAL A 25 2.47 4.07 -1.96
N SER A 26 3.49 4.56 -2.66
CA SER A 26 3.38 5.14 -3.99
C SER A 26 4.55 4.69 -4.85
N VAL A 27 4.25 4.11 -6.00
CA VAL A 27 5.23 3.56 -6.94
C VAL A 27 4.97 4.11 -8.34
N ARG A 28 6.02 4.21 -9.16
CA ARG A 28 5.90 4.70 -10.54
C ARG A 28 5.22 3.69 -11.44
N GLY A 29 4.33 4.18 -12.28
CA GLY A 29 3.68 3.41 -13.34
C GLY A 29 2.40 2.73 -12.87
N HIS A 30 1.80 2.00 -13.81
CA HIS A 30 0.57 1.24 -13.61
C HIS A 30 0.94 -0.20 -13.33
N LEU A 31 0.90 -0.57 -12.05
CA LEU A 31 1.20 -1.93 -11.57
C LEU A 31 -0.04 -2.54 -10.93
N ASP A 32 -0.22 -3.84 -11.10
CA ASP A 32 -1.16 -4.61 -10.30
C ASP A 32 -0.58 -4.79 -8.89
N VAL A 33 -1.41 -4.57 -7.87
CA VAL A 33 -1.01 -4.72 -6.46
C VAL A 33 -1.55 -6.03 -5.93
N VAL A 34 -0.66 -6.89 -5.43
CA VAL A 34 -1.03 -8.14 -4.77
C VAL A 34 -0.88 -7.94 -3.26
N VAL A 35 -1.96 -8.16 -2.52
CA VAL A 35 -1.99 -8.00 -1.05
C VAL A 35 -2.41 -9.31 -0.40
N ALA A 36 -1.62 -9.77 0.57
CA ALA A 36 -1.94 -10.93 1.39
C ALA A 36 -1.67 -10.64 2.87
N TRP A 37 -2.56 -11.08 3.76
CA TRP A 37 -2.28 -11.05 5.19
C TRP A 37 -1.28 -12.16 5.54
N SER A 38 -0.20 -11.81 6.22
CA SER A 38 0.76 -12.78 6.78
C SER A 38 0.52 -13.07 8.26
N SER A 39 -0.20 -12.19 8.97
CA SER A 39 -0.70 -12.39 10.33
C SER A 39 -1.86 -11.43 10.60
N GLU A 40 -2.41 -11.41 11.82
CA GLU A 40 -3.47 -10.45 12.20
C GLU A 40 -3.03 -8.97 12.11
N GLN A 41 -1.72 -8.71 12.23
CA GLN A 41 -1.16 -7.36 12.24
C GLN A 41 -0.03 -7.20 11.21
N ALA A 42 0.02 -8.04 10.18
CA ALA A 42 1.00 -7.90 9.12
C ALA A 42 0.43 -8.27 7.75
N VAL A 43 0.71 -7.42 6.77
CA VAL A 43 0.42 -7.67 5.35
C VAL A 43 1.71 -7.78 4.54
N ARG A 44 1.64 -8.55 3.47
CA ARG A 44 2.62 -8.64 2.40
C ARG A 44 2.03 -7.96 1.17
N ILE A 45 2.81 -7.07 0.56
CA ILE A 45 2.43 -6.30 -0.62
C ILE A 45 3.46 -6.52 -1.72
N GLY A 46 3.02 -7.06 -2.85
CA GLY A 46 3.82 -7.21 -4.07
C GLY A 46 3.22 -6.40 -5.22
N PHE A 47 4.03 -6.20 -6.27
CA PHE A 47 3.62 -5.51 -7.49
C PHE A 47 3.89 -6.37 -8.72
N ILE A 48 2.98 -6.34 -9.70
CA ILE A 48 3.15 -7.01 -11.00
C ILE A 48 2.94 -5.97 -12.12
N PRO A 49 3.97 -5.70 -12.96
CA PRO A 49 5.36 -6.12 -12.78
C PRO A 49 5.98 -5.51 -11.51
N GLY A 50 7.16 -6.00 -11.11
CA GLY A 50 7.86 -5.49 -9.93
C GLY A 50 8.10 -3.97 -10.00
N ALA A 51 8.03 -3.29 -8.85
CA ALA A 51 8.15 -1.84 -8.80
C ALA A 51 9.58 -1.37 -9.13
N GLY A 52 9.76 -0.71 -10.28
CA GLY A 52 11.05 -0.16 -10.68
C GLY A 52 11.47 1.10 -9.91
N GLN A 53 10.51 1.96 -9.54
CA GLN A 53 10.75 3.16 -8.74
C GLN A 53 9.68 3.34 -7.67
N ILE A 54 10.11 3.55 -6.44
CA ILE A 54 9.25 3.72 -5.26
C ILE A 54 9.39 5.18 -4.78
N TYR A 55 8.28 5.90 -4.71
CA TYR A 55 8.23 7.28 -4.22
C TYR A 55 7.95 7.37 -2.72
N LYS A 56 7.15 6.44 -2.20
CA LYS A 56 6.82 6.33 -0.78
C LYS A 56 6.60 4.86 -0.41
N ARG A 57 7.07 4.46 0.77
CA ARG A 57 6.92 3.09 1.31
C ARG A 57 7.02 3.12 2.84
N ASP A 58 5.87 3.25 3.50
CA ASP A 58 5.80 3.19 4.95
C ASP A 58 5.88 1.73 5.41
N GLN A 59 6.58 1.44 6.50
CA GLN A 59 6.68 0.07 7.03
C GLN A 59 5.47 -0.31 7.90
N ARG A 60 4.59 0.65 8.21
CA ARG A 60 3.39 0.44 9.03
C ARG A 60 2.24 1.35 8.58
N ALA A 61 1.01 0.89 8.80
CA ALA A 61 -0.20 1.71 8.73
C ALA A 61 -1.05 1.47 9.98
N GLY A 62 -1.00 2.41 10.92
CA GLY A 62 -1.49 2.18 12.29
C GLY A 62 -0.70 1.04 12.94
N ASP A 63 -1.40 0.05 13.49
CA ASP A 63 -0.78 -1.11 14.14
C ASP A 63 -0.31 -2.19 13.17
N VAL A 64 -0.73 -2.12 11.90
CA VAL A 64 -0.41 -3.12 10.87
C VAL A 64 1.01 -2.90 10.33
N THR A 65 1.83 -3.93 10.36
CA THR A 65 3.15 -3.99 9.72
C THR A 65 3.01 -4.30 8.23
N ILE A 66 3.81 -3.63 7.40
CA ILE A 66 3.76 -3.76 5.94
C ILE A 66 5.09 -4.30 5.45
N ASN A 67 5.06 -5.55 4.99
CA ASN A 67 6.15 -6.20 4.31
C ASN A 67 5.96 -6.03 2.80
N TYR A 68 7.00 -5.68 2.07
CA TYR A 68 6.89 -5.60 0.61
C TYR A 68 7.91 -6.51 -0.05
N GLU A 69 7.45 -7.13 -1.13
CA GLU A 69 8.17 -8.08 -1.99
C GLU A 69 8.78 -7.41 -3.21
#